data_AF-A0A550H1W3-F1
#
_entry.id   AF-A0A550H1W3-F1
#
_cell.length_a   1.000
_cell.length_b   1.000
_cell.length_c   1.000
_cell.angle_alpha   90.00
_cell.angle_beta   90.00
_cell.angle_gamma   90.00
#
_symmetry.space_group_name_H-M   'P 1'
#
loop_
_entity.id
_entity.type
_entity.pdbx_description
1 polymer ?
#
loop_
_entity_poly.entity_id
_entity_poly.type
_entity_poly.pdbx_seq_one_letter_code
_entity_poly.pdbx_strand_id
1 'polypeptide(L)' 'MSEEMDKQHVRELMRMLQERTPEEPVETVLAKFCARHGVSLDTCKVHYNRLVEKGEIKEK' A
#
# COMPACT_ATOMS: atom_id res chain seq x y z
N MET A 1 -5.34 -9.95 -17.29
CA MET A 1 -5.71 -10.35 -15.92
C MET A 1 -4.71 -9.69 -15.00
N SER A 2 -5.14 -9.08 -13.89
CA SER A 2 -4.28 -8.27 -13.02
C SER A 2 -3.20 -9.11 -12.36
N GLU A 3 -2.10 -9.24 -13.06
CA GLU A 3 -0.85 -9.80 -12.56
C GLU A 3 -0.29 -8.82 -11.54
N GLU A 4 0.29 -9.37 -10.48
CA GLU A 4 0.72 -8.74 -9.23
C GLU A 4 1.14 -7.27 -9.35
N MET A 5 0.80 -6.44 -8.33
CA MET A 5 1.43 -5.12 -8.16
C MET A 5 2.94 -5.26 -8.39
N ASP A 6 3.46 -4.64 -9.45
CA ASP A 6 4.88 -4.72 -9.77
C ASP A 6 5.72 -4.45 -8.53
N LYS A 7 6.86 -5.13 -8.40
CA LYS A 7 7.79 -4.93 -7.27
C LYS A 7 8.14 -3.45 -7.04
N GLN A 8 8.08 -2.64 -8.10
CA GLN A 8 8.26 -1.19 -8.02
C GLN A 8 7.12 -0.49 -7.26
N HIS A 9 5.87 -0.84 -7.53
CA HIS A 9 4.69 -0.34 -6.84
C HIS A 9 4.68 -0.74 -5.36
N VAL A 10 5.07 -1.99 -5.05
CA VAL A 10 5.20 -2.45 -3.65
C VAL A 10 6.27 -1.65 -2.90
N ARG A 11 7.43 -1.41 -3.52
CA ARG A 11 8.51 -0.60 -2.91
C ARG A 11 8.10 0.84 -2.68
N GLU A 12 7.37 1.45 -3.62
CA GLU A 12 6.83 2.79 -3.45
C GLU A 12 5.86 2.85 -2.27
N LEU A 13 4.90 1.92 -2.21
CA LEU A 13 3.96 1.85 -1.09
C LEU A 13 4.67 1.66 0.25
N MET A 14 5.66 0.78 0.34
CA MET A 14 6.48 0.61 1.55
C MET A 14 7.20 1.89 1.93
N ARG A 15 7.79 2.59 0.96
CA ARG A 15 8.49 3.85 1.20
C ARG A 15 7.54 4.90 1.77
N MET A 16 6.37 5.07 1.16
CA MET A 16 5.34 5.98 1.67
C MET A 16 4.88 5.61 3.07
N LEU A 17 4.77 4.31 3.38
CA LEU A 17 4.42 3.83 4.71
C LEU A 17 5.53 3.98 5.75
N GLN A 18 6.81 4.05 5.34
CA GLN A 18 7.95 4.33 6.21
C GLN A 18 8.18 5.83 6.41
N GLU A 19 7.94 6.63 5.37
CA GLU A 19 8.03 8.09 5.40
C GLU A 19 6.80 8.74 6.03
N ARG A 20 5.72 7.98 6.25
CA ARG A 20 4.51 8.48 6.93
C ARG A 20 4.86 8.94 8.35
N THR A 21 4.25 10.05 8.75
CA THR A 21 4.24 10.41 10.16
C THR A 21 3.47 9.35 10.95
N PRO A 22 3.87 9.03 12.20
CA PRO A 22 3.17 8.05 13.02
C PRO A 22 1.71 8.44 13.32
N GLU A 23 1.38 9.73 13.17
CA GLU A 23 0.03 10.28 13.29
C GLU A 23 -0.81 10.11 12.01
N GLU A 24 -0.18 9.81 10.86
CA GLU A 24 -0.89 9.59 9.60
C GLU A 24 -1.36 8.12 9.50
N PRO A 25 -2.67 7.88 9.39
CA PRO A 25 -3.19 6.52 9.29
C PRO A 25 -2.80 5.87 7.96
N VAL A 26 -2.59 4.56 8.00
CA VAL A 26 -2.21 3.76 6.83
C VAL A 26 -3.23 3.91 5.69
N GLU A 27 -4.52 4.02 6.01
CA GLU A 27 -5.56 4.27 5.01
C GLU A 27 -5.37 5.55 4.22
N THR A 28 -4.83 6.62 4.83
CA THR A 28 -4.52 7.88 4.12
C THR A 28 -3.36 7.69 3.15
N VAL A 29 -2.32 6.96 3.56
CA VAL A 29 -1.18 6.63 2.70
C VAL A 29 -1.62 5.76 1.52
N LEU A 30 -2.43 4.73 1.79
CA LEU A 30 -3.03 3.89 0.78
C LEU A 30 -3.88 4.72 -0.17
N ALA A 31 -4.77 5.58 0.32
CA ALA A 31 -5.60 6.44 -0.52
C ALA A 31 -4.79 7.30 -1.50
N LYS A 32 -3.70 7.91 -1.01
CA LYS A 32 -2.77 8.69 -1.84
C LYS A 32 -2.11 7.82 -2.92
N PHE A 33 -1.65 6.62 -2.53
CA PHE A 33 -1.04 5.66 -3.43
C PHE A 33 -2.03 5.20 -4.52
N CYS A 34 -3.24 4.78 -4.14
CA CYS A 34 -4.28 4.33 -5.08
C CYS A 34 -4.69 5.42 -6.06
N ALA A 35 -4.85 6.66 -5.56
CA ALA A 35 -5.19 7.80 -6.40
C ALA A 35 -4.12 8.10 -7.45
N ARG A 36 -2.83 7.94 -7.10
CA ARG A 36 -1.71 8.10 -8.06
C ARG A 36 -1.70 7.03 -9.15
N HIS A 37 -2.02 5.79 -8.81
CA HIS A 37 -1.99 4.67 -9.74
C HIS A 37 -3.34 4.42 -10.45
N GLY A 38 -4.36 5.25 -10.18
CA GLY A 38 -5.68 5.12 -10.81
C GLY A 38 -6.43 3.86 -10.38
N VAL A 39 -6.13 3.34 -9.19
CA VAL A 39 -6.70 2.10 -8.66
C VAL A 39 -7.75 2.45 -7.61
N SER A 40 -8.80 1.63 -7.48
CA SER A 40 -9.78 1.82 -6.41
C SER A 40 -9.18 1.51 -5.04
N LEU A 41 -9.64 2.25 -4.03
CA LEU A 41 -9.21 2.08 -2.64
C LEU A 41 -9.41 0.64 -2.16
N ASP A 42 -10.51 0.01 -2.57
CA ASP A 42 -10.86 -1.36 -2.22
C ASP A 42 -9.81 -2.37 -2.74
N THR A 43 -9.38 -2.20 -3.99
CA THR A 43 -8.32 -3.01 -4.60
C THR A 43 -7.01 -2.84 -3.85
N CYS A 44 -6.63 -1.60 -3.50
CA CYS A 44 -5.44 -1.37 -2.71
C CYS A 44 -5.52 -1.97 -1.30
N LYS A 45 -6.68 -1.94 -0.65
CA LYS A 45 -6.86 -2.60 0.66
C LYS A 45 -6.63 -4.09 0.55
N VAL A 46 -7.15 -4.73 -0.50
CA VAL A 46 -6.88 -6.15 -0.79
C VAL A 46 -5.37 -6.40 -0.98
N HIS A 47 -4.68 -5.56 -1.75
CA HIS A 47 -3.23 -5.69 -1.93
C HIS A 47 -2.44 -5.43 -0.65
N TYR A 48 -2.81 -4.42 0.11
CA TYR A 48 -2.21 -4.09 1.40
C TYR A 48 -2.34 -5.26 2.38
N ASN A 49 -3.56 -5.79 2.54
CA ASN A 49 -3.80 -6.94 3.40
C ASN A 49 -2.94 -8.14 2.98
N ARG A 50 -2.82 -8.42 1.68
CA ARG A 50 -1.91 -9.47 1.18
C ARG A 50 -0.44 -9.21 1.54
N LEU A 51 0.01 -7.96 1.53
CA LEU A 51 1.39 -7.59 1.91
C LEU A 51 1.60 -7.72 3.42
N VAL A 52 0.59 -7.40 4.23
CA VAL A 52 0.61 -7.63 5.69
C VAL A 52 0.63 -9.14 5.99
N GLU A 53 -0.22 -9.93 5.33
CA GLU A 53 -0.27 -11.39 5.46
C GLU A 53 1.04 -12.06 5.03
N LYS A 54 1.71 -11.54 3.99
CA LYS A 54 3.05 -11.99 3.57
C LYS A 54 4.17 -11.55 4.54
N GLY A 55 3.87 -10.70 5.53
CA GLY A 55 4.84 -10.16 6.48
C GLY A 55 5.76 -9.09 5.89
N GLU A 56 5.45 -8.60 4.69
CA GLU A 56 6.20 -7.56 4.00
C GLU A 56 5.95 -6.17 4.62
N ILE A 57 4.76 -5.95 5.19
CA ILE A 57 4.42 -4.76 5.96
C ILE A 57 4.18 -5.18 7.41
N LYS A 58 4.95 -4.61 8.33
CA LYS A 58 4.69 -4.74 9.78
C LYS A 58 3.82 -3.58 10.22
N GLU A 59 2.53 -3.84 10.39
CA GLU A 59 1.70 -2.98 11.25
C GLU A 59 2.27 -3.10 12.67
N LYS A 60 2.64 -1.96 13.26
CA LYS A 60 3.34 -1.89 14.54
C LYS A 60 2.36 -1.58 15.64
#